data_AF-A0AAU2BR26-F1
#
_entry.id   AF-A0AAU2BR26-F1
#
_cell.length_a   1.000
_cell.length_b   1.000
_cell.length_c   1.000
_cell.angle_alpha   90.00
_cell.angle_beta   90.00
_cell.angle_gamma   90.00
#
_symmetry.space_group_name_H-M   'P 1'
#
loop_
_entity.id
_entity.type
_entity.pdbx_description
1 polymer ?
#
loop_
_entity_poly.entity_id
_entity_poly.type
_entity_poly.pdbx_seq_one_letter_code
_entity_poly.pdbx_strand_id
1 'polypeptide(L)'
;MLITTPSAPSSHDSFPDSNPLLKTSGTGLATRDGTPVRLRGAGLGGWMNMENFITGYPGNEDAMRSAVRDVLGERRYELFFDRLLTVFFTEADAALLASKGLNCLRVPVNYRHFEDDARPFEIREEGFAHLDRVVELCARYGIYTIIDLHSLPGYQNHQWHSDNPTHLSFFWTHPHFQDRVVHLWEVIADRYKDNPWVAGYNPINEPADDSGQVLPAFYDRLAGAIRAVDPHHILFLDGNHYSAEFDIFGDPIDNTVYTCHDYARAGFARSTGYPGHTDGVWIDRDQVEDSFLRRTAYMRKTNTPIWVGEFGPVYTGDPVRDEQCAQLLADQLEIYRRHEANWTIWTYKDVGLQGLVHLAPGSAYDRHFGAFMAKKHRLGAEAWGSPEGAALDLIKPLEQLVADEFPGFCGQPFSTRQWLDVIIRHVMLGQPLIQEYAELFRGLGDDDVLALADSFALERCVSRDQHLDLLANG
;
A
#
# COMPACT_ATOMS: atom_id res chain seq x y z
N MET A 1 -8.32 -4.43 -45.03
CA MET A 1 -8.86 -5.59 -44.30
C MET A 1 -9.65 -5.01 -43.15
N LEU A 2 -10.98 -5.16 -43.15
CA LEU A 2 -11.89 -4.55 -42.18
C LEU A 2 -11.58 -5.08 -40.79
N ILE A 3 -11.25 -4.18 -39.86
CA ILE A 3 -11.00 -4.49 -38.46
C ILE A 3 -12.37 -4.74 -37.81
N THR A 4 -12.65 -6.00 -37.51
CA THR A 4 -13.80 -6.41 -36.71
C THR A 4 -13.57 -5.99 -35.28
N THR A 5 -14.39 -5.06 -34.79
CA THR A 5 -14.56 -4.77 -33.36
C THR A 5 -15.00 -6.05 -32.63
N PRO A 6 -14.37 -6.44 -31.50
CA PRO A 6 -14.89 -7.54 -30.68
C PRO A 6 -16.26 -7.16 -30.12
N SER A 7 -17.23 -8.04 -30.27
CA SER A 7 -18.55 -7.95 -29.64
C SER A 7 -18.42 -7.98 -28.12
N ALA A 8 -19.19 -7.12 -27.43
CA ALA A 8 -19.33 -7.13 -25.98
C ALA A 8 -19.71 -8.55 -25.47
N PRO A 9 -19.15 -9.02 -24.34
CA PRO A 9 -19.57 -10.27 -23.73
C PRO A 9 -21.05 -10.19 -23.35
N SER A 10 -21.80 -11.23 -23.70
CA SER A 10 -23.19 -11.40 -23.31
C SER A 10 -23.31 -11.49 -21.79
N SER A 11 -24.15 -10.63 -21.21
CA SER A 11 -24.66 -10.74 -19.85
C SER A 11 -25.26 -12.13 -19.61
N HIS A 12 -24.69 -12.92 -18.70
CA HIS A 12 -25.33 -13.91 -17.82
C HIS A 12 -24.27 -14.89 -17.26
N ASP A 13 -23.32 -14.38 -16.47
CA ASP A 13 -22.83 -15.14 -15.32
C ASP A 13 -23.56 -14.55 -14.11
N SER A 14 -24.56 -15.28 -13.64
CA SER A 14 -25.37 -14.88 -12.50
C SER A 14 -24.48 -14.80 -11.25
N PHE A 15 -24.22 -13.57 -10.80
CA PHE A 15 -23.77 -13.32 -9.43
C PHE A 15 -24.75 -14.03 -8.46
N PRO A 16 -24.27 -14.63 -7.36
CA PRO A 16 -25.15 -15.26 -6.38
C PRO A 16 -26.24 -14.29 -5.91
N ASP A 17 -27.47 -14.78 -5.70
CA ASP A 17 -28.71 -14.05 -5.36
C ASP A 17 -28.66 -13.19 -4.07
N SER A 18 -27.52 -13.11 -3.40
CA SER A 18 -27.26 -12.26 -2.23
C SER A 18 -26.74 -10.89 -2.66
N ASN A 19 -27.29 -9.78 -2.15
CA ASN A 19 -26.71 -8.45 -2.35
C ASN A 19 -25.36 -8.38 -1.60
N PRO A 20 -24.20 -8.36 -2.30
CA PRO A 20 -22.91 -8.48 -1.64
C PRO A 20 -22.48 -7.17 -0.96
N LEU A 21 -23.23 -6.07 -1.09
CA LEU A 21 -22.85 -4.80 -0.49
C LEU A 21 -22.70 -4.93 1.03
N LEU A 22 -21.52 -4.56 1.52
CA LEU A 22 -21.15 -4.68 2.92
C LEU A 22 -21.59 -3.47 3.74
N LYS A 23 -21.83 -3.72 5.02
CA LYS A 23 -22.01 -2.71 6.06
C LYS A 23 -21.37 -3.17 7.37
N THR A 24 -21.08 -2.23 8.26
CA THR A 24 -20.69 -2.56 9.63
C THR A 24 -21.86 -3.18 10.40
N SER A 25 -21.59 -4.17 11.24
CA SER A 25 -22.58 -4.86 12.08
C SER A 25 -21.95 -5.23 13.42
N GLY A 26 -22.10 -4.36 14.42
CA GLY A 26 -21.40 -4.49 15.70
C GLY A 26 -19.88 -4.46 15.49
N THR A 27 -19.18 -5.45 16.04
CA THR A 27 -17.73 -5.61 15.90
C THR A 27 -17.29 -6.30 14.60
N GLY A 28 -18.22 -6.59 13.68
CA GLY A 28 -17.93 -7.29 12.42
C GLY A 28 -18.53 -6.60 11.19
N LEU A 29 -18.39 -7.26 10.04
CA LEU A 29 -19.01 -6.84 8.79
C LEU A 29 -20.13 -7.82 8.41
N ALA A 30 -21.12 -7.34 7.68
CA ALA A 30 -22.15 -8.17 7.11
C ALA A 30 -22.62 -7.63 5.76
N THR A 31 -23.10 -8.52 4.89
CA THR A 31 -23.89 -8.15 3.72
C THR A 31 -25.20 -7.47 4.15
N ARG A 32 -25.91 -6.82 3.21
CA ARG A 32 -27.18 -6.15 3.51
C ARG A 32 -28.27 -7.05 4.08
N ASP A 33 -28.29 -8.33 3.71
CA ASP A 33 -29.20 -9.36 4.24
C ASP A 33 -28.78 -9.92 5.61
N GLY A 34 -27.63 -9.49 6.14
CA GLY A 34 -27.15 -9.82 7.48
C GLY A 34 -26.23 -11.05 7.54
N THR A 35 -25.77 -11.60 6.41
CA THR A 35 -24.73 -12.64 6.43
C THR A 35 -23.40 -12.05 6.91
N PRO A 36 -22.81 -12.58 8.00
CA PRO A 36 -21.51 -12.11 8.48
C PRO A 36 -20.40 -12.34 7.44
N VAL A 37 -19.53 -11.36 7.28
CA VAL A 37 -18.37 -11.41 6.37
C VAL A 37 -17.11 -11.08 7.16
N ARG A 38 -16.04 -11.85 6.93
CA ARG A 38 -14.68 -11.52 7.34
C ARG A 38 -13.85 -11.27 6.10
N LEU A 39 -13.28 -10.09 5.98
CA LEU A 39 -12.41 -9.70 4.89
C LEU A 39 -10.97 -10.14 5.19
N ARG A 40 -10.39 -10.92 4.27
CA ARG A 40 -9.03 -11.47 4.33
C ARG A 40 -8.41 -11.35 2.96
N GLY A 41 -7.26 -10.70 2.86
CA GLY A 41 -6.75 -10.29 1.56
C GLY A 41 -5.29 -9.87 1.53
N ALA A 42 -4.93 -9.19 0.43
CA ALA A 42 -3.64 -8.55 0.25
C ALA A 42 -3.83 -7.09 -0.22
N GLY A 43 -2.82 -6.25 0.01
CA GLY A 43 -2.68 -4.96 -0.63
C GLY A 43 -2.09 -5.10 -2.03
N LEU A 44 -2.62 -4.37 -3.02
CA LEU A 44 -2.07 -4.27 -4.37
C LEU A 44 -1.06 -3.11 -4.46
N GLY A 45 -0.08 -3.08 -3.54
CA GLY A 45 1.01 -2.12 -3.58
C GLY A 45 1.93 -2.36 -4.79
N GLY A 46 2.58 -1.30 -5.29
CA GLY A 46 3.46 -1.40 -6.47
C GLY A 46 2.76 -1.26 -7.82
N TRP A 47 1.44 -1.09 -7.81
CA TRP A 47 0.61 -0.98 -9.01
C TRP A 47 0.25 0.48 -9.33
N MET A 48 -0.95 0.96 -8.99
CA MET A 48 -1.38 2.36 -9.16
C MET A 48 -0.88 3.30 -8.05
N ASN A 49 -0.25 2.75 -7.00
CA ASN A 49 0.63 3.47 -6.11
C ASN A 49 1.93 2.67 -6.01
N MET A 50 2.99 3.16 -6.63
CA MET A 50 4.26 2.42 -6.69
C MET A 50 5.13 2.74 -5.48
N GLU A 51 5.70 1.72 -4.85
CA GLU A 51 6.69 1.90 -3.80
C GLU A 51 8.08 1.43 -4.23
N ASN A 52 9.10 2.14 -3.75
CA ASN A 52 10.49 1.98 -4.16
C ASN A 52 11.07 0.59 -3.82
N PHE A 53 10.61 -0.04 -2.74
CA PHE A 53 11.04 -1.38 -2.37
C PHE A 53 10.26 -2.46 -3.11
N ILE A 54 9.00 -2.20 -3.50
CA ILE A 54 8.14 -3.17 -4.19
C ILE A 54 8.60 -3.40 -5.63
N THR A 55 8.99 -2.34 -6.34
CA THR A 55 9.40 -2.40 -7.76
C THR A 55 10.88 -2.07 -7.99
N GLY A 56 11.63 -1.81 -6.93
CA GLY A 56 13.09 -1.70 -6.96
C GLY A 56 13.65 -0.32 -7.35
N TYR A 57 12.81 0.63 -7.77
CA TYR A 57 13.24 2.00 -8.10
C TYR A 57 13.72 2.79 -6.85
N PRO A 58 14.39 3.95 -6.99
CA PRO A 58 14.81 4.78 -5.85
C PRO A 58 13.95 6.05 -5.67
N GLY A 59 13.91 6.63 -4.47
CA GLY A 59 13.17 7.87 -4.23
C GLY A 59 11.65 7.68 -4.20
N ASN A 60 10.91 8.55 -4.89
CA ASN A 60 9.43 8.56 -5.00
C ASN A 60 8.96 8.34 -6.45
N GLU A 61 7.68 8.00 -6.60
CA GLU A 61 7.09 7.55 -7.87
C GLU A 61 7.10 8.62 -8.95
N ASP A 62 6.63 9.85 -8.66
CA ASP A 62 6.51 10.93 -9.65
C ASP A 62 7.88 11.32 -10.24
N ALA A 63 8.88 11.51 -9.38
CA ALA A 63 10.22 11.86 -9.82
C ALA A 63 10.86 10.74 -10.65
N MET A 64 10.64 9.48 -10.25
CA MET A 64 11.07 8.32 -11.01
C MET A 64 10.39 8.25 -12.38
N ARG A 65 9.06 8.37 -12.43
CA ARG A 65 8.28 8.30 -13.68
C ARG A 65 8.67 9.43 -14.62
N SER A 66 8.89 10.65 -14.12
CA SER A 66 9.35 11.79 -14.93
C SER A 66 10.72 11.50 -15.55
N ALA A 67 11.70 11.04 -14.78
CA ALA A 67 13.03 10.74 -15.31
C ALA A 67 13.01 9.60 -16.34
N VAL A 68 12.22 8.54 -16.08
CA VAL A 68 12.03 7.44 -17.04
C VAL A 68 11.37 7.94 -18.32
N ARG A 69 10.37 8.82 -18.22
CA ARG A 69 9.70 9.45 -19.38
C ARG A 69 10.68 10.24 -20.23
N ASP A 70 11.56 11.02 -19.60
CA ASP A 70 12.58 11.81 -20.31
C ASP A 70 13.59 10.94 -21.07
N VAL A 71 13.95 9.77 -20.52
CA VAL A 71 14.91 8.83 -21.14
C VAL A 71 14.26 7.97 -22.23
N LEU A 72 13.08 7.41 -21.99
CA LEU A 72 12.37 6.53 -22.94
C LEU A 72 11.69 7.30 -24.07
N GLY A 73 11.27 8.52 -23.78
CA GLY A 73 10.29 9.26 -24.57
C GLY A 73 8.86 8.76 -24.35
N GLU A 74 7.91 9.69 -24.57
CA GLU A 74 6.49 9.53 -24.24
C GLU A 74 5.88 8.19 -24.70
N ARG A 75 6.08 7.80 -25.97
CA ARG A 75 5.47 6.58 -26.53
C ARG A 75 5.86 5.33 -25.76
N ARG A 76 7.14 5.17 -25.42
CA ARG A 76 7.64 3.96 -24.75
C ARG A 76 7.39 3.99 -23.26
N TYR A 77 7.40 5.19 -22.67
CA TYR A 77 6.93 5.38 -21.31
C TYR A 77 5.49 4.86 -21.14
N GLU A 78 4.56 5.32 -22.00
CA GLU A 78 3.18 4.86 -21.95
C GLU A 78 3.07 3.35 -22.25
N LEU A 79 3.79 2.84 -23.26
CA LEU A 79 3.82 1.40 -23.56
C LEU A 79 4.27 0.55 -22.36
N PHE A 80 5.31 0.98 -21.65
CA PHE A 80 5.85 0.26 -20.50
C PHE A 80 4.87 0.28 -19.32
N PHE A 81 4.43 1.46 -18.89
CA PHE A 81 3.61 1.58 -17.68
C PHE A 81 2.18 1.07 -17.89
N ASP A 82 1.57 1.26 -19.06
CA ASP A 82 0.27 0.66 -19.36
C ASP A 82 0.34 -0.88 -19.36
N ARG A 83 1.40 -1.44 -19.98
CA ARG A 83 1.64 -2.88 -19.95
C ARG A 83 1.88 -3.38 -18.53
N LEU A 84 2.72 -2.68 -17.76
CA LEU A 84 3.02 -3.02 -16.37
C LEU A 84 1.74 -3.07 -15.55
N LEU A 85 0.94 -2.00 -15.56
CA LEU A 85 -0.34 -1.95 -14.84
C LEU A 85 -1.30 -3.06 -15.31
N THR A 86 -1.29 -3.41 -16.60
CA THR A 86 -2.12 -4.50 -17.12
C THR A 86 -1.70 -5.87 -16.55
N VAL A 87 -0.41 -6.21 -16.62
CA VAL A 87 0.08 -7.57 -16.28
C VAL A 87 0.39 -7.76 -14.80
N PHE A 88 0.52 -6.68 -14.02
CA PHE A 88 0.75 -6.75 -12.59
C PHE A 88 -0.42 -7.40 -11.84
N PHE A 89 -1.65 -7.23 -12.35
CA PHE A 89 -2.83 -7.91 -11.83
C PHE A 89 -3.81 -8.26 -12.95
N THR A 90 -4.02 -9.54 -13.18
CA THR A 90 -4.86 -10.11 -14.23
C THR A 90 -5.93 -11.04 -13.64
N GLU A 91 -6.72 -11.67 -14.49
CA GLU A 91 -7.67 -12.70 -14.09
C GLU A 91 -7.00 -13.89 -13.38
N ALA A 92 -5.78 -14.25 -13.79
CA ALA A 92 -5.04 -15.34 -13.15
C ALA A 92 -4.65 -14.99 -11.70
N ASP A 93 -4.34 -13.72 -11.43
CA ASP A 93 -4.03 -13.22 -10.09
C ASP A 93 -5.27 -13.26 -9.18
N ALA A 94 -6.43 -12.79 -9.68
CA ALA A 94 -7.71 -12.90 -8.98
C ALA A 94 -8.08 -14.38 -8.70
N ALA A 95 -7.90 -15.26 -9.68
CA ALA A 95 -8.14 -16.69 -9.55
C ALA A 95 -7.23 -17.33 -8.48
N LEU A 96 -5.96 -16.94 -8.43
CA LEU A 96 -5.02 -17.41 -7.41
C LEU A 96 -5.48 -17.00 -6.01
N LEU A 97 -5.81 -15.73 -5.79
CA LEU A 97 -6.29 -15.24 -4.49
C LEU A 97 -7.56 -15.97 -4.05
N ALA A 98 -8.54 -16.10 -4.94
CA ALA A 98 -9.78 -16.84 -4.66
C ALA A 98 -9.52 -18.33 -4.36
N SER A 99 -8.57 -18.97 -5.07
CA SER A 99 -8.21 -20.38 -4.80
C SER A 99 -7.62 -20.61 -3.41
N LYS A 100 -7.07 -19.56 -2.79
CA LYS A 100 -6.56 -19.56 -1.42
C LYS A 100 -7.58 -19.06 -0.40
N GLY A 101 -8.84 -18.87 -0.79
CA GLY A 101 -9.92 -18.43 0.10
C GLY A 101 -9.83 -16.97 0.55
N LEU A 102 -9.01 -16.16 -0.12
CA LEU A 102 -8.95 -14.72 0.06
C LEU A 102 -10.13 -14.08 -0.67
N ASN A 103 -10.73 -13.07 -0.04
CA ASN A 103 -11.96 -12.43 -0.50
C ASN A 103 -11.88 -10.90 -0.47
N CYS A 104 -10.68 -10.34 -0.29
CA CYS A 104 -10.46 -8.91 -0.28
C CYS A 104 -9.17 -8.55 -1.03
N LEU A 105 -9.19 -7.43 -1.75
CA LEU A 105 -8.02 -6.77 -2.31
C LEU A 105 -8.09 -5.29 -1.91
N ARG A 106 -7.15 -4.82 -1.09
CA ARG A 106 -6.98 -3.37 -0.84
C ARG A 106 -6.21 -2.80 -2.03
N VAL A 107 -6.72 -1.73 -2.64
CA VAL A 107 -6.24 -1.18 -3.90
C VAL A 107 -5.72 0.25 -3.68
N PRO A 108 -4.44 0.40 -3.30
CA PRO A 108 -3.75 1.67 -3.23
C PRO A 108 -3.71 2.36 -4.58
N VAL A 109 -4.12 3.62 -4.63
CA VAL A 109 -4.07 4.47 -5.82
C VAL A 109 -3.42 5.82 -5.50
N ASN A 110 -2.60 6.30 -6.43
CA ASN A 110 -2.01 7.63 -6.38
C ASN A 110 -2.92 8.62 -7.14
N TYR A 111 -3.21 9.79 -6.56
CA TYR A 111 -4.07 10.80 -7.18
C TYR A 111 -3.62 11.22 -8.59
N ARG A 112 -2.32 11.12 -8.90
CA ARG A 112 -1.74 11.49 -10.20
C ARG A 112 -2.26 10.64 -11.37
N HIS A 113 -2.90 9.51 -11.09
CA HIS A 113 -3.64 8.74 -12.09
C HIS A 113 -4.94 9.44 -12.52
N PHE A 114 -5.55 10.24 -11.66
CA PHE A 114 -6.89 10.81 -11.85
C PHE A 114 -6.90 12.33 -11.99
N GLU A 115 -5.79 13.00 -11.70
CA GLU A 115 -5.67 14.46 -11.73
C GLU A 115 -4.21 14.85 -12.03
N ASP A 116 -3.99 16.10 -12.46
CA ASP A 116 -2.66 16.68 -12.70
C ASP A 116 -2.48 17.95 -11.85
N ASP A 117 -1.31 18.13 -11.23
CA ASP A 117 -1.02 19.35 -10.45
C ASP A 117 -1.03 20.63 -11.30
N ALA A 118 -0.75 20.53 -12.61
CA ALA A 118 -0.83 21.64 -13.54
C ALA A 118 -2.27 22.00 -13.93
N ARG A 119 -3.24 21.10 -13.70
CA ARG A 119 -4.66 21.27 -14.01
C ARG A 119 -5.51 20.73 -12.85
N PRO A 120 -5.46 21.40 -11.68
CA PRO A 120 -6.19 20.93 -10.53
C PRO A 120 -7.70 20.95 -10.79
N PHE A 121 -8.42 20.01 -10.19
CA PHE A 121 -9.84 19.71 -10.37
C PHE A 121 -10.23 19.17 -11.75
N GLU A 122 -9.31 19.02 -12.70
CA GLU A 122 -9.60 18.37 -13.98
C GLU A 122 -9.34 16.86 -13.89
N ILE A 123 -10.43 16.08 -13.92
CA ILE A 123 -10.37 14.62 -13.83
C ILE A 123 -9.85 13.99 -15.11
N ARG A 124 -8.93 13.03 -14.95
CA ARG A 124 -8.34 12.17 -15.97
C ARG A 124 -9.06 10.83 -15.98
N GLU A 125 -9.98 10.67 -16.94
CA GLU A 125 -10.78 9.44 -17.06
C GLU A 125 -9.92 8.20 -17.35
N GLU A 126 -8.76 8.36 -17.99
CA GLU A 126 -7.88 7.24 -18.32
C GLU A 126 -7.34 6.49 -17.09
N GLY A 127 -7.21 7.16 -15.94
CA GLY A 127 -6.78 6.53 -14.69
C GLY A 127 -7.76 5.47 -14.20
N PHE A 128 -9.06 5.67 -14.45
CA PHE A 128 -10.10 4.74 -14.00
C PHE A 128 -10.14 3.44 -14.81
N ALA A 129 -9.63 3.42 -16.05
CA ALA A 129 -9.69 2.22 -16.88
C ALA A 129 -8.99 1.01 -16.24
N HIS A 130 -7.85 1.24 -15.59
CA HIS A 130 -7.13 0.19 -14.86
C HIS A 130 -7.83 -0.20 -13.56
N LEU A 131 -8.34 0.78 -12.81
CA LEU A 131 -9.07 0.55 -11.56
C LEU A 131 -10.36 -0.25 -11.81
N ASP A 132 -11.19 0.18 -12.75
CA ASP A 132 -12.42 -0.50 -13.17
C ASP A 132 -12.14 -1.96 -13.54
N ARG A 133 -11.10 -2.20 -14.35
CA ARG A 133 -10.70 -3.54 -14.76
C ARG A 133 -10.37 -4.43 -13.56
N VAL A 134 -9.59 -3.94 -12.58
CA VAL A 134 -9.25 -4.74 -11.39
C VAL A 134 -10.47 -4.98 -10.50
N VAL A 135 -11.33 -3.98 -10.32
CA VAL A 135 -12.60 -4.13 -9.58
C VAL A 135 -13.49 -5.19 -10.22
N GLU A 136 -13.64 -5.16 -11.55
CA GLU A 136 -14.41 -6.16 -12.30
C GLU A 136 -13.79 -7.57 -12.22
N LEU A 137 -12.47 -7.68 -12.32
CA LEU A 137 -11.76 -8.96 -12.16
C LEU A 137 -12.01 -9.54 -10.77
N CYS A 138 -11.85 -8.74 -9.72
CA CYS A 138 -12.13 -9.17 -8.35
C CYS A 138 -13.59 -9.60 -8.17
N ALA A 139 -14.55 -8.82 -8.69
CA ALA A 139 -15.97 -9.12 -8.62
C ALA A 139 -16.34 -10.49 -9.21
N ARG A 140 -15.76 -10.87 -10.36
CA ARG A 140 -15.99 -12.19 -10.99
C ARG A 140 -15.54 -13.37 -10.13
N TYR A 141 -14.62 -13.14 -9.20
CA TYR A 141 -14.03 -14.16 -8.34
C TYR A 141 -14.50 -14.06 -6.89
N GLY A 142 -15.51 -13.24 -6.60
CA GLY A 142 -16.04 -13.08 -5.25
C GLY A 142 -15.09 -12.35 -4.29
N ILE A 143 -14.22 -11.50 -4.83
CA ILE A 143 -13.24 -10.71 -4.08
C ILE A 143 -13.76 -9.28 -3.99
N TYR A 144 -13.90 -8.77 -2.78
CA TYR A 144 -14.18 -7.36 -2.55
C TYR A 144 -12.95 -6.50 -2.80
N THR A 145 -13.17 -5.26 -3.25
CA THR A 145 -12.12 -4.25 -3.36
C THR A 145 -12.32 -3.14 -2.33
N ILE A 146 -11.22 -2.65 -1.74
CA ILE A 146 -11.21 -1.42 -0.94
C ILE A 146 -10.36 -0.42 -1.70
N ILE A 147 -10.97 0.67 -2.18
CA ILE A 147 -10.24 1.71 -2.93
C ILE A 147 -9.56 2.61 -1.92
N ASP A 148 -8.23 2.69 -1.98
CA ASP A 148 -7.39 3.37 -1.01
C ASP A 148 -6.64 4.53 -1.67
N LEU A 149 -7.00 5.77 -1.33
CA LEU A 149 -6.27 6.93 -1.83
C LEU A 149 -4.97 7.09 -1.03
N HIS A 150 -3.92 6.53 -1.60
CA HIS A 150 -2.67 6.25 -0.90
C HIS A 150 -1.66 7.38 -1.01
N SER A 151 -1.75 8.19 -2.06
CA SER A 151 -1.00 9.44 -2.25
C SER A 151 -1.95 10.56 -2.58
N LEU A 152 -1.84 11.67 -1.83
CA LEU A 152 -2.71 12.84 -1.94
C LEU A 152 -1.95 14.04 -2.54
N PRO A 153 -2.63 14.99 -3.22
CA PRO A 153 -2.07 16.30 -3.50
C PRO A 153 -1.46 16.92 -2.25
N GLY A 154 -0.25 17.47 -2.36
CA GLY A 154 0.44 18.07 -1.21
C GLY A 154 0.95 17.10 -0.15
N TYR A 155 0.79 15.79 -0.32
CA TYR A 155 1.32 14.73 0.55
C TYR A 155 0.77 14.75 1.98
N GLN A 156 0.04 13.70 2.35
CA GLN A 156 -0.56 13.56 3.67
C GLN A 156 0.43 13.12 4.75
N ASN A 157 1.64 12.71 4.35
CA ASN A 157 2.69 12.31 5.27
C ASN A 157 4.09 12.56 4.67
N HIS A 158 5.12 12.31 5.47
CA HIS A 158 6.52 12.70 5.19
C HIS A 158 7.30 11.69 4.32
N GLN A 159 6.68 10.58 3.91
CA GLN A 159 7.41 9.44 3.35
C GLN A 159 7.17 9.23 1.85
N TRP A 160 8.03 8.41 1.24
CA TRP A 160 8.03 8.14 -0.20
C TRP A 160 6.75 7.47 -0.69
N HIS A 161 6.05 6.72 0.17
CA HIS A 161 4.87 5.94 -0.21
C HIS A 161 3.62 6.82 -0.38
N SER A 162 3.62 8.06 0.13
CA SER A 162 2.67 9.12 -0.25
C SER A 162 3.14 9.95 -1.45
N ASP A 163 4.16 9.45 -2.17
CA ASP A 163 4.80 10.10 -3.31
C ASP A 163 5.47 11.45 -2.96
N ASN A 164 5.92 11.60 -1.72
CA ASN A 164 6.52 12.83 -1.21
C ASN A 164 8.04 12.91 -1.51
N PRO A 165 8.51 13.87 -2.34
CA PRO A 165 9.94 14.08 -2.58
C PRO A 165 10.57 15.02 -1.54
N THR A 166 9.76 15.70 -0.74
CA THR A 166 10.21 16.84 0.09
C THR A 166 10.24 16.55 1.56
N HIS A 167 9.81 15.37 2.01
CA HIS A 167 9.57 15.02 3.42
C HIS A 167 8.67 15.99 4.20
N LEU A 168 7.97 16.91 3.54
CA LEU A 168 7.06 17.87 4.17
C LEU A 168 5.62 17.57 3.75
N SER A 169 4.72 17.53 4.73
CA SER A 169 3.31 17.16 4.53
C SER A 169 2.45 18.41 4.29
N PHE A 170 2.54 19.00 3.09
CA PHE A 170 1.85 20.26 2.74
C PHE A 170 0.32 20.15 2.74
N PHE A 171 -0.24 18.93 2.69
CA PHE A 171 -1.68 18.69 2.76
C PHE A 171 -2.34 19.34 3.99
N TRP A 172 -1.65 19.33 5.15
CA TRP A 172 -2.20 19.83 6.41
C TRP A 172 -2.16 21.36 6.53
N THR A 173 -1.35 22.02 5.71
CA THR A 173 -1.13 23.48 5.79
C THR A 173 -1.82 24.25 4.67
N HIS A 174 -2.16 23.60 3.55
CA HIS A 174 -2.74 24.25 2.39
C HIS A 174 -4.14 23.69 2.05
N PRO A 175 -5.22 24.44 2.33
CA PRO A 175 -6.60 24.02 2.05
C PRO A 175 -6.87 23.65 0.59
N HIS A 176 -6.11 24.22 -0.35
CA HIS A 176 -6.23 23.89 -1.78
C HIS A 176 -6.05 22.38 -2.05
N PHE A 177 -5.11 21.72 -1.38
CA PHE A 177 -4.91 20.28 -1.54
C PHE A 177 -6.06 19.46 -0.95
N GLN A 178 -6.62 19.91 0.17
CA GLN A 178 -7.79 19.30 0.80
C GLN A 178 -9.03 19.41 -0.11
N ASP A 179 -9.22 20.55 -0.76
CA ASP A 179 -10.32 20.76 -1.71
C ASP A 179 -10.23 19.80 -2.90
N ARG A 180 -9.01 19.59 -3.42
CA ARG A 180 -8.76 18.64 -4.53
C ARG A 180 -9.10 17.20 -4.12
N VAL A 181 -8.70 16.79 -2.91
CA VAL A 181 -9.02 15.45 -2.38
C VAL A 181 -10.52 15.26 -2.17
N VAL A 182 -11.23 16.26 -1.65
CA VAL A 182 -12.70 16.20 -1.53
C VAL A 182 -13.34 16.03 -2.90
N HIS A 183 -12.93 16.83 -3.89
CA HIS A 183 -13.44 16.73 -5.26
C HIS A 183 -13.18 15.35 -5.88
N LEU A 184 -11.95 14.83 -5.76
CA LEU A 184 -11.59 13.52 -6.27
C LEU A 184 -12.43 12.41 -5.60
N TRP A 185 -12.66 12.49 -4.29
CA TRP A 185 -13.50 11.53 -3.59
C TRP A 185 -14.98 11.59 -3.97
N GLU A 186 -15.52 12.77 -4.26
CA GLU A 186 -16.88 12.88 -4.83
C GLU A 186 -16.98 12.13 -6.16
N VAL A 187 -15.95 12.24 -7.02
CA VAL A 187 -15.89 11.55 -8.32
C VAL A 187 -15.74 10.04 -8.16
N ILE A 188 -14.83 9.58 -7.29
CA ILE A 188 -14.66 8.15 -6.99
C ILE A 188 -15.95 7.57 -6.40
N ALA A 189 -16.57 8.25 -5.45
CA ALA A 189 -17.82 7.82 -4.85
C ALA A 189 -18.96 7.74 -5.88
N ASP A 190 -19.11 8.75 -6.74
CA ASP A 190 -20.17 8.75 -7.76
C ASP A 190 -20.04 7.57 -8.73
N ARG A 191 -18.80 7.24 -9.10
CA ARG A 191 -18.47 6.14 -10.01
C ARG A 191 -18.75 4.76 -9.41
N TYR A 192 -18.46 4.55 -8.12
CA TYR A 192 -18.52 3.22 -7.50
C TYR A 192 -19.73 2.97 -6.58
N LYS A 193 -20.55 3.99 -6.27
CA LYS A 193 -21.69 3.87 -5.34
C LYS A 193 -22.68 2.74 -5.60
N ASP A 194 -22.81 2.29 -6.85
CA ASP A 194 -23.73 1.22 -7.24
C ASP A 194 -23.03 -0.14 -7.42
N ASN A 195 -21.72 -0.23 -7.18
CA ASN A 195 -20.96 -1.47 -7.33
C ASN A 195 -20.79 -2.19 -5.97
N PRO A 196 -21.55 -3.27 -5.71
CA PRO A 196 -21.53 -3.93 -4.40
C PRO A 196 -20.27 -4.75 -4.12
N TRP A 197 -19.37 -4.92 -5.10
CA TRP A 197 -18.06 -5.56 -4.93
C TRP A 197 -16.96 -4.58 -4.53
N VAL A 198 -17.26 -3.30 -4.46
CA VAL A 198 -16.47 -2.36 -3.66
C VAL A 198 -16.96 -2.52 -2.21
N ALA A 199 -16.09 -3.00 -1.31
CA ALA A 199 -16.41 -3.08 0.12
C ALA A 199 -16.52 -1.68 0.72
N GLY A 200 -15.71 -0.75 0.21
CA GLY A 200 -15.76 0.65 0.58
C GLY A 200 -14.50 1.42 0.20
N TYR A 201 -14.34 2.55 0.86
CA TYR A 201 -13.33 3.56 0.55
C TYR A 201 -12.41 3.74 1.74
N ASN A 202 -11.10 3.72 1.51
CA ASN A 202 -10.08 4.14 2.46
C ASN A 202 -9.62 5.55 2.07
N PRO A 203 -10.17 6.62 2.68
CA PRO A 203 -10.09 7.96 2.11
C PRO A 203 -8.71 8.59 2.14
N ILE A 204 -7.90 8.22 3.14
CA ILE A 204 -6.55 8.73 3.34
C ILE A 204 -5.74 7.60 3.97
N ASN A 205 -4.70 7.14 3.28
CA ASN A 205 -3.72 6.23 3.86
C ASN A 205 -2.75 6.97 4.79
N GLU A 206 -2.53 6.44 5.99
CA GLU A 206 -1.46 6.85 6.91
C GLU A 206 -1.25 8.38 7.01
N PRO A 207 -2.28 9.15 7.41
CA PRO A 207 -2.10 10.57 7.62
C PRO A 207 -1.10 10.82 8.76
N ALA A 208 -0.36 11.92 8.65
CA ALA A 208 0.58 12.38 9.66
C ALA A 208 0.44 13.90 9.83
N ASP A 209 -0.66 14.32 10.45
CA ASP A 209 -0.90 15.71 10.85
C ASP A 209 -0.16 15.99 12.17
N ASP A 210 0.98 16.66 12.08
CA ASP A 210 1.84 17.02 13.22
C ASP A 210 1.10 17.80 14.32
N SER A 211 0.04 18.54 13.94
CA SER A 211 -0.75 19.31 14.91
C SER A 211 -1.79 18.45 15.63
N GLY A 212 -2.21 17.34 15.00
CA GLY A 212 -3.38 16.54 15.39
C GLY A 212 -4.73 17.28 15.34
N GLN A 213 -4.77 18.50 14.80
CA GLN A 213 -5.94 19.39 14.85
C GLN A 213 -6.68 19.50 13.52
N VAL A 214 -5.98 19.29 12.39
CA VAL A 214 -6.54 19.44 11.05
C VAL A 214 -7.25 18.16 10.62
N LEU A 215 -6.65 17.00 10.92
CA LEU A 215 -7.17 15.70 10.48
C LEU A 215 -8.62 15.42 10.91
N PRO A 216 -9.06 15.64 12.18
CA PRO A 216 -10.45 15.39 12.58
C PRO A 216 -11.45 16.23 11.78
N ALA A 217 -11.20 17.54 11.66
CA ALA A 217 -12.08 18.45 10.94
C ALA A 217 -12.11 18.13 9.43
N PHE A 218 -10.98 17.69 8.88
CA PHE A 218 -10.93 17.25 7.50
C PHE A 218 -11.70 15.94 7.29
N TYR A 219 -11.61 14.96 8.20
CA TYR A 219 -12.40 13.74 8.12
C TYR A 219 -13.90 14.00 8.18
N ASP A 220 -14.38 14.88 9.07
CA ASP A 220 -15.80 15.26 9.11
C ASP A 220 -16.28 15.82 7.78
N ARG A 221 -15.49 16.72 7.19
CA ARG A 221 -15.78 17.32 5.88
C ARG A 221 -15.79 16.27 4.76
N LEU A 222 -14.75 15.45 4.71
CA LEU A 222 -14.55 14.46 3.65
C LEU A 222 -15.61 13.35 3.72
N ALA A 223 -15.87 12.82 4.92
CA ALA A 223 -16.93 11.83 5.14
C ALA A 223 -18.30 12.41 4.77
N GLY A 224 -18.58 13.66 5.12
CA GLY A 224 -19.82 14.35 4.72
C GLY A 224 -19.97 14.46 3.20
N ALA A 225 -18.90 14.84 2.49
CA ALA A 225 -18.90 14.94 1.03
C ALA A 225 -19.12 13.58 0.36
N ILE A 226 -18.37 12.55 0.78
CA ILE A 226 -18.54 11.18 0.26
C ILE A 226 -19.97 10.69 0.53
N ARG A 227 -20.49 10.87 1.75
CA ARG A 227 -21.85 10.41 2.13
C ARG A 227 -22.97 11.12 1.39
N ALA A 228 -22.75 12.35 0.94
CA ALA A 228 -23.71 13.07 0.11
C ALA A 228 -23.88 12.45 -1.29
N VAL A 229 -22.83 11.77 -1.79
CA VAL A 229 -22.82 11.07 -3.07
C VAL A 229 -23.16 9.58 -2.90
N ASP A 230 -22.55 8.95 -1.90
CA ASP A 230 -22.63 7.53 -1.59
C ASP A 230 -22.90 7.29 -0.09
N PRO A 231 -24.18 7.10 0.28
CA PRO A 231 -24.58 6.91 1.67
C PRO A 231 -24.36 5.46 2.16
N HIS A 232 -23.75 4.58 1.37
CA HIS A 232 -23.87 3.13 1.59
C HIS A 232 -22.55 2.39 1.77
N HIS A 233 -21.50 2.77 1.04
CA HIS A 233 -20.22 2.09 1.16
C HIS A 233 -19.53 2.35 2.51
N ILE A 234 -18.76 1.39 3.00
CA ILE A 234 -18.02 1.54 4.26
C ILE A 234 -16.92 2.58 4.08
N LEU A 235 -16.68 3.43 5.08
CA LEU A 235 -15.45 4.22 5.15
C LEU A 235 -14.43 3.47 6.02
N PHE A 236 -13.20 3.33 5.52
CA PHE A 236 -12.06 2.76 6.23
C PHE A 236 -11.14 3.93 6.62
N LEU A 237 -11.22 4.41 7.85
CA LEU A 237 -10.50 5.60 8.31
C LEU A 237 -9.24 5.24 9.09
N ASP A 238 -8.10 5.71 8.60
CA ASP A 238 -6.81 5.55 9.27
C ASP A 238 -6.67 6.46 10.48
N GLY A 239 -5.93 5.98 11.50
CA GLY A 239 -5.46 6.82 12.59
C GLY A 239 -4.39 7.84 12.14
N ASN A 240 -4.15 8.86 12.96
CA ASN A 240 -3.04 9.77 12.76
C ASN A 240 -1.69 9.06 12.98
N HIS A 241 -0.61 9.74 12.60
CA HIS A 241 0.77 9.30 12.75
C HIS A 241 0.99 7.88 12.21
N TYR A 242 0.68 7.69 10.92
CA TYR A 242 0.84 6.40 10.23
C TYR A 242 -0.09 5.32 10.79
N SER A 243 -1.39 5.66 10.94
CA SER A 243 -2.42 4.70 11.33
C SER A 243 -2.16 4.07 12.72
N ALA A 244 -1.49 4.81 13.61
CA ALA A 244 -1.06 4.35 14.92
C ALA A 244 -1.85 4.99 16.08
N GLU A 245 -2.37 6.20 15.87
CA GLU A 245 -3.02 6.99 16.91
C GLU A 245 -4.49 7.31 16.54
N PHE A 246 -5.42 6.94 17.43
CA PHE A 246 -6.87 7.03 17.20
C PHE A 246 -7.57 7.95 18.21
N ASP A 247 -6.82 8.61 19.08
CA ASP A 247 -7.33 9.57 20.06
C ASP A 247 -7.89 10.85 19.40
N ILE A 248 -7.50 11.10 18.14
CA ILE A 248 -8.08 12.13 17.27
C ILE A 248 -9.57 11.91 16.97
N PHE A 249 -10.09 10.68 17.12
CA PHE A 249 -11.47 10.36 16.83
C PHE A 249 -12.36 10.53 18.08
N GLY A 250 -13.50 11.19 17.86
CA GLY A 250 -14.60 11.26 18.82
C GLY A 250 -15.50 10.02 18.76
N ASP A 251 -16.80 10.24 18.76
CA ASP A 251 -17.79 9.18 18.53
C ASP A 251 -17.64 8.62 17.10
N PRO A 252 -17.84 7.30 16.89
CA PRO A 252 -17.69 6.72 15.58
C PRO A 252 -18.65 7.30 14.54
N ILE A 253 -18.14 7.57 13.34
CA ILE A 253 -18.96 7.87 12.17
C ILE A 253 -19.74 6.62 11.75
N ASP A 254 -21.00 6.78 11.33
CA ASP A 254 -21.85 5.66 10.90
C ASP A 254 -21.25 4.90 9.71
N ASN A 255 -21.45 3.59 9.70
CA ASN A 255 -20.94 2.66 8.68
C ASN A 255 -19.44 2.86 8.36
N THR A 256 -18.63 2.97 9.42
CA THR A 256 -17.18 3.23 9.36
C THR A 256 -16.40 2.16 10.10
N VAL A 257 -15.26 1.79 9.53
CA VAL A 257 -14.25 0.92 10.10
C VAL A 257 -12.98 1.76 10.30
N TYR A 258 -12.26 1.53 11.38
CA TYR A 258 -11.00 2.21 11.64
C TYR A 258 -9.85 1.28 11.30
N THR A 259 -8.93 1.76 10.48
CA THR A 259 -7.79 1.00 9.95
C THR A 259 -6.62 1.18 10.89
N CYS A 260 -5.97 0.09 11.31
CA CYS A 260 -4.64 0.15 11.92
C CYS A 260 -3.63 -0.62 11.08
N HIS A 261 -2.38 -0.17 11.05
CA HIS A 261 -1.27 -0.91 10.44
C HIS A 261 -0.44 -1.58 11.53
N ASP A 262 -0.29 -2.90 11.47
CA ASP A 262 0.30 -3.72 12.54
C ASP A 262 1.57 -4.44 12.10
N TYR A 263 2.58 -3.65 11.74
CA TYR A 263 3.93 -4.14 11.53
C TYR A 263 4.59 -4.48 12.86
N ALA A 264 4.79 -5.77 13.10
CA ALA A 264 5.57 -6.26 14.23
C ALA A 264 7.05 -5.93 14.00
N ARG A 265 7.71 -5.35 15.01
CA ARG A 265 9.14 -4.99 14.94
C ARG A 265 10.04 -6.15 14.53
N ALA A 266 9.74 -7.34 15.03
CA ALA A 266 10.45 -8.57 14.69
C ALA A 266 10.27 -9.01 13.24
N GLY A 267 9.34 -8.41 12.49
CA GLY A 267 9.11 -8.65 11.06
C GLY A 267 10.00 -7.81 10.15
N PHE A 268 10.64 -6.75 10.63
CA PHE A 268 11.54 -5.95 9.78
C PHE A 268 12.84 -6.70 9.47
N ALA A 269 13.44 -6.41 8.33
CA ALA A 269 14.68 -7.08 7.91
C ALA A 269 15.89 -6.76 8.81
N ARG A 270 15.85 -5.69 9.63
CA ARG A 270 16.85 -5.41 10.67
C ARG A 270 16.73 -6.25 11.95
N SER A 271 15.65 -7.03 12.10
CA SER A 271 15.42 -7.86 13.29
C SER A 271 16.44 -9.00 13.38
N THR A 272 16.87 -9.32 14.60
CA THR A 272 17.81 -10.42 14.86
C THR A 272 17.14 -11.77 15.11
N GLY A 273 15.79 -11.81 15.05
CA GLY A 273 15.01 -13.04 15.03
C GLY A 273 13.66 -12.94 15.73
N TYR A 274 12.87 -14.02 15.63
CA TYR A 274 11.56 -14.17 16.28
C TYR A 274 11.31 -15.64 16.69
N PRO A 275 10.84 -15.91 17.93
CA PRO A 275 10.91 -15.01 19.07
C PRO A 275 12.38 -14.62 19.38
N GLY A 276 12.62 -13.38 19.77
CA GLY A 276 13.99 -12.88 19.90
C GLY A 276 14.09 -11.40 20.26
N HIS A 277 15.31 -10.87 20.29
CA HIS A 277 15.54 -9.45 20.54
C HIS A 277 15.53 -8.66 19.22
N THR A 278 14.80 -7.55 19.17
CA THR A 278 14.91 -6.55 18.11
C THR A 278 15.10 -5.19 18.73
N ASP A 279 16.13 -4.46 18.32
CA ASP A 279 16.47 -3.13 18.86
C ASP A 279 16.55 -3.11 20.41
N GLY A 280 17.10 -4.18 21.00
CA GLY A 280 17.25 -4.34 22.46
C GLY A 280 15.98 -4.77 23.20
N VAL A 281 14.87 -5.02 22.50
CA VAL A 281 13.59 -5.41 23.09
C VAL A 281 13.27 -6.87 22.76
N TRP A 282 12.92 -7.68 23.76
CA TRP A 282 12.42 -9.04 23.54
C TRP A 282 11.03 -9.02 22.93
N ILE A 283 10.84 -9.80 21.87
CA ILE A 283 9.59 -9.92 21.13
C ILE A 283 9.31 -11.41 20.91
N ASP A 284 8.19 -11.86 21.47
CA ASP A 284 7.57 -13.14 21.22
C ASP A 284 6.09 -12.92 20.89
N ARG A 285 5.32 -14.01 20.84
CA ARG A 285 3.90 -13.98 20.49
C ARG A 285 3.07 -13.10 21.42
N ASP A 286 3.35 -13.12 22.72
CA ASP A 286 2.57 -12.35 23.69
C ASP A 286 2.82 -10.85 23.49
N GLN A 287 4.07 -10.46 23.21
CA GLN A 287 4.40 -9.07 22.88
C GLN A 287 3.79 -8.60 21.56
N VAL A 288 3.66 -9.49 20.56
CA VAL A 288 2.95 -9.20 19.31
C VAL A 288 1.46 -8.99 19.59
N GLU A 289 0.84 -9.85 20.40
CA GLU A 289 -0.57 -9.70 20.78
C GLU A 289 -0.82 -8.42 21.59
N ASP A 290 0.05 -8.08 22.53
CA ASP A 290 -0.03 -6.83 23.30
C ASP A 290 0.08 -5.59 22.40
N SER A 291 0.93 -5.62 21.37
CA SER A 291 0.99 -4.55 20.36
C SER A 291 -0.34 -4.42 19.62
N PHE A 292 -0.88 -5.53 19.12
CA PHE A 292 -2.16 -5.57 18.42
C PHE A 292 -3.31 -5.05 19.30
N LEU A 293 -3.38 -5.47 20.57
CA LEU A 293 -4.39 -5.02 21.52
C LEU A 293 -4.32 -3.51 21.78
N ARG A 294 -3.11 -2.94 21.88
CA ARG A 294 -2.94 -1.49 22.03
C ARG A 294 -3.36 -0.73 20.78
N ARG A 295 -2.95 -1.17 19.58
CA ARG A 295 -3.30 -0.52 18.30
C ARG A 295 -4.80 -0.56 18.02
N THR A 296 -5.49 -1.60 18.48
CA THR A 296 -6.94 -1.79 18.29
C THR A 296 -7.79 -1.28 19.46
N ALA A 297 -7.19 -0.58 20.43
CA ALA A 297 -7.88 -0.17 21.65
C ALA A 297 -9.10 0.74 21.39
N TYR A 298 -9.02 1.63 20.39
CA TYR A 298 -10.13 2.50 20.01
C TYR A 298 -11.31 1.68 19.49
N MET A 299 -11.10 0.81 18.50
CA MET A 299 -12.16 -0.02 17.90
C MET A 299 -12.87 -0.88 18.95
N ARG A 300 -12.11 -1.41 19.91
CA ARG A 300 -12.65 -2.20 21.03
C ARG A 300 -13.48 -1.34 21.97
N LYS A 301 -13.00 -0.14 22.31
CA LYS A 301 -13.71 0.81 23.17
C LYS A 301 -15.04 1.25 22.53
N THR A 302 -15.08 1.41 21.22
CA THR A 302 -16.23 1.91 20.47
C THR A 302 -17.12 0.81 19.89
N ASN A 303 -16.75 -0.47 20.07
CA ASN A 303 -17.43 -1.64 19.49
C ASN A 303 -17.56 -1.59 17.96
N THR A 304 -16.55 -1.05 17.28
CA THR A 304 -16.47 -1.03 15.81
C THR A 304 -15.66 -2.21 15.30
N PRO A 305 -15.77 -2.56 14.00
CA PRO A 305 -14.95 -3.62 13.43
C PRO A 305 -13.46 -3.29 13.48
N ILE A 306 -12.64 -4.33 13.65
CA ILE A 306 -11.17 -4.23 13.57
C ILE A 306 -10.76 -4.54 12.13
N TRP A 307 -9.96 -3.64 11.55
CA TRP A 307 -9.34 -3.79 10.25
C TRP A 307 -7.84 -3.53 10.36
N VAL A 308 -7.05 -4.57 10.10
CA VAL A 308 -5.59 -4.49 9.96
C VAL A 308 -5.27 -4.26 8.49
N GLY A 309 -5.14 -3.00 8.09
CA GLY A 309 -4.98 -2.63 6.68
C GLY A 309 -3.64 -3.07 6.09
N GLU A 310 -2.60 -3.11 6.92
CA GLU A 310 -1.26 -3.53 6.50
C GLU A 310 -0.57 -4.27 7.64
N PHE A 311 0.08 -5.37 7.29
CA PHE A 311 0.98 -6.14 8.14
C PHE A 311 1.80 -7.08 7.26
N GLY A 312 2.81 -7.72 7.85
CA GLY A 312 3.60 -8.74 7.19
C GLY A 312 5.10 -8.57 7.44
N PRO A 313 5.86 -9.66 7.48
CA PRO A 313 7.30 -9.58 7.65
C PRO A 313 8.02 -9.23 6.33
N VAL A 314 9.32 -8.93 6.45
CA VAL A 314 10.26 -8.70 5.36
C VAL A 314 11.17 -9.92 5.27
N TYR A 315 11.25 -10.53 4.09
CA TYR A 315 12.09 -11.70 3.84
C TYR A 315 13.47 -11.26 3.37
N THR A 316 14.51 -11.89 3.92
CA THR A 316 15.91 -11.53 3.63
C THR A 316 16.60 -12.55 2.73
N GLY A 317 15.95 -13.70 2.48
CA GLY A 317 16.55 -14.84 1.77
C GLY A 317 17.48 -15.68 2.65
N ASP A 318 17.70 -15.30 3.92
CA ASP A 318 18.32 -16.18 4.90
C ASP A 318 17.31 -17.23 5.37
N PRO A 319 17.57 -18.54 5.20
CA PRO A 319 16.56 -19.57 5.50
C PRO A 319 16.10 -19.59 6.96
N VAL A 320 16.98 -19.27 7.91
CA VAL A 320 16.62 -19.26 9.33
C VAL A 320 15.73 -18.07 9.63
N ARG A 321 16.11 -16.89 9.13
CA ARG A 321 15.34 -15.67 9.31
C ARG A 321 13.97 -15.74 8.64
N ASP A 322 13.91 -16.27 7.42
CA ASP A 322 12.67 -16.43 6.66
C ASP A 322 11.70 -17.41 7.34
N GLU A 323 12.19 -18.50 7.94
CA GLU A 323 11.36 -19.40 8.75
C GLU A 323 10.81 -18.70 10.00
N GLN A 324 11.62 -17.87 10.66
CA GLN A 324 11.15 -17.04 11.78
C GLN A 324 10.10 -16.00 11.35
N CYS A 325 10.25 -15.42 10.15
CA CYS A 325 9.24 -14.55 9.55
C CYS A 325 7.93 -15.33 9.28
N ALA A 326 8.01 -16.56 8.80
CA ALA A 326 6.84 -17.41 8.60
C ALA A 326 6.14 -17.74 9.95
N GLN A 327 6.91 -18.02 11.01
CA GLN A 327 6.36 -18.22 12.35
C GLN A 327 5.68 -16.95 12.90
N LEU A 328 6.29 -15.78 12.72
CA LEU A 328 5.69 -14.49 13.09
C LEU A 328 4.36 -14.26 12.36
N LEU A 329 4.34 -14.52 11.05
CA LEU A 329 3.13 -14.39 10.25
C LEU A 329 2.03 -15.34 10.77
N ALA A 330 2.37 -16.60 11.05
CA ALA A 330 1.42 -17.56 11.60
C ALA A 330 0.85 -17.11 12.96
N ASP A 331 1.69 -16.55 13.84
CA ASP A 331 1.25 -16.03 15.13
C ASP A 331 0.33 -14.81 14.97
N GLN A 332 0.65 -13.87 14.08
CA GLN A 332 -0.20 -12.71 13.78
C GLN A 332 -1.56 -13.14 13.23
N LEU A 333 -1.60 -14.05 12.25
CA LEU A 333 -2.85 -14.57 11.69
C LEU A 333 -3.70 -15.26 12.76
N GLU A 334 -3.10 -16.07 13.63
CA GLU A 334 -3.81 -16.71 14.74
C GLU A 334 -4.35 -15.69 15.78
N ILE A 335 -3.61 -14.61 16.05
CA ILE A 335 -4.09 -13.49 16.88
C ILE A 335 -5.30 -12.84 16.19
N TYR A 336 -5.21 -12.49 14.92
CA TYR A 336 -6.30 -11.85 14.17
C TYR A 336 -7.54 -12.73 14.14
N ARG A 337 -7.39 -14.04 13.89
CA ARG A 337 -8.46 -15.02 13.92
C ARG A 337 -9.17 -15.07 15.28
N ARG A 338 -8.40 -15.09 16.39
CA ARG A 338 -8.92 -15.13 17.77
C ARG A 338 -9.69 -13.87 18.13
N HIS A 339 -9.27 -12.73 17.60
CA HIS A 339 -9.89 -11.42 17.83
C HIS A 339 -10.87 -11.01 16.73
N GLU A 340 -11.18 -11.93 15.82
CA GLU A 340 -12.10 -11.74 14.68
C GLU A 340 -11.76 -10.50 13.81
N ALA A 341 -10.48 -10.16 13.72
CA ALA A 341 -10.01 -9.03 12.92
C ALA A 341 -10.05 -9.33 11.42
N ASN A 342 -10.42 -8.33 10.65
CA ASN A 342 -10.28 -8.32 9.20
C ASN A 342 -8.86 -7.85 8.85
N TRP A 343 -8.30 -8.30 7.72
CA TRP A 343 -6.90 -7.97 7.41
C TRP A 343 -6.54 -8.01 5.93
N THR A 344 -5.53 -7.23 5.56
CA THR A 344 -4.79 -7.34 4.30
C THR A 344 -3.29 -7.39 4.52
N ILE A 345 -2.62 -8.43 4.00
CA ILE A 345 -1.16 -8.53 4.06
C ILE A 345 -0.54 -7.53 3.07
N TRP A 346 0.57 -6.89 3.46
CA TRP A 346 1.37 -6.06 2.58
C TRP A 346 2.62 -6.83 2.13
N THR A 347 2.76 -7.20 0.85
CA THR A 347 1.93 -6.86 -0.33
C THR A 347 1.66 -8.09 -1.18
N TYR A 348 0.80 -7.98 -2.20
CA TYR A 348 0.51 -9.08 -3.12
C TYR A 348 1.73 -9.47 -3.98
N LYS A 349 2.34 -8.49 -4.67
CA LYS A 349 3.37 -8.75 -5.69
C LYS A 349 4.53 -7.77 -5.60
N ASP A 350 5.76 -8.25 -5.74
CA ASP A 350 6.95 -7.38 -5.68
C ASP A 350 8.21 -7.98 -6.36
N VAL A 351 9.38 -7.37 -6.09
CA VAL A 351 10.71 -7.81 -6.55
C VAL A 351 11.38 -8.88 -5.67
N GLY A 352 10.70 -9.43 -4.67
CA GLY A 352 11.20 -10.54 -3.84
C GLY A 352 11.32 -10.26 -2.34
N LEU A 353 10.79 -9.14 -1.84
CA LEU A 353 11.01 -8.67 -0.48
C LEU A 353 9.91 -9.07 0.52
N GLN A 354 8.64 -8.79 0.22
CA GLN A 354 7.46 -9.08 1.05
C GLN A 354 6.35 -9.81 0.27
N GLY A 355 6.35 -9.69 -1.06
CA GLY A 355 5.26 -10.15 -1.92
C GLY A 355 4.89 -11.62 -1.72
N LEU A 356 3.59 -11.92 -1.67
CA LEU A 356 3.07 -13.29 -1.77
C LEU A 356 3.48 -13.96 -3.09
N VAL A 357 3.60 -13.15 -4.13
CA VAL A 357 4.13 -13.47 -5.44
C VAL A 357 5.29 -12.51 -5.71
N HIS A 358 6.36 -12.96 -6.35
CA HIS A 358 7.47 -12.07 -6.67
C HIS A 358 8.12 -12.39 -8.00
N LEU A 359 8.90 -11.43 -8.52
CA LEU A 359 9.69 -11.63 -9.73
C LEU A 359 10.53 -12.92 -9.65
N ALA A 360 10.50 -13.70 -10.72
CA ALA A 360 11.39 -14.85 -10.84
C ALA A 360 12.86 -14.40 -10.97
N PRO A 361 13.80 -15.06 -10.26
CA PRO A 361 15.22 -14.90 -10.50
C PRO A 361 15.56 -15.14 -11.97
N GLY A 362 16.34 -14.26 -12.58
CA GLY A 362 16.65 -14.32 -14.00
C GLY A 362 15.50 -13.91 -14.92
N SER A 363 14.42 -13.28 -14.44
CA SER A 363 13.46 -12.59 -15.30
C SER A 363 14.14 -11.46 -16.11
N ALA A 364 13.45 -10.89 -17.11
CA ALA A 364 14.02 -9.76 -17.85
C ALA A 364 14.26 -8.57 -16.93
N TYR A 365 13.32 -8.29 -16.03
CA TYR A 365 13.44 -7.23 -15.04
C TYR A 365 14.59 -7.47 -14.05
N ASP A 366 14.71 -8.69 -13.49
CA ASP A 366 15.81 -9.04 -12.58
C ASP A 366 17.19 -8.90 -13.25
N ARG A 367 17.36 -9.41 -14.48
CA ARG A 367 18.62 -9.27 -15.21
C ARG A 367 18.97 -7.82 -15.51
N HIS A 368 17.97 -6.99 -15.79
CA HIS A 368 18.18 -5.61 -16.20
C HIS A 368 18.45 -4.68 -15.02
N PHE A 369 17.69 -4.81 -13.93
CA PHE A 369 17.76 -3.94 -12.77
C PHE A 369 18.52 -4.53 -11.57
N GLY A 370 18.86 -5.82 -11.58
CA GLY A 370 19.45 -6.51 -10.43
C GLY A 370 20.74 -5.87 -9.91
N ALA A 371 21.63 -5.43 -10.80
CA ALA A 371 22.86 -4.72 -10.41
C ALA A 371 22.57 -3.36 -9.76
N PHE A 372 21.55 -2.65 -10.25
CA PHE A 372 21.11 -1.39 -9.67
C PHE A 372 20.47 -1.59 -8.29
N MET A 373 19.58 -2.57 -8.15
CA MET A 373 18.96 -2.92 -6.88
C MET A 373 20.01 -3.34 -5.84
N ALA A 374 21.01 -4.13 -6.23
CA ALA A 374 22.13 -4.49 -5.37
C ALA A 374 22.95 -3.27 -4.93
N LYS A 375 23.17 -2.29 -5.83
CA LYS A 375 23.81 -1.01 -5.47
C LYS A 375 22.96 -0.21 -4.49
N LYS A 376 21.64 -0.08 -4.74
CA LYS A 376 20.69 0.60 -3.85
C LYS A 376 20.73 0.00 -2.44
N HIS A 377 20.69 -1.33 -2.37
CA HIS A 377 20.79 -2.08 -1.12
C HIS A 377 22.11 -1.81 -0.40
N ARG A 378 23.25 -1.98 -1.08
CA ARG A 378 24.58 -1.72 -0.50
C ARG A 378 24.74 -0.30 0.05
N LEU A 379 24.15 0.69 -0.62
CA LEU A 379 24.18 2.08 -0.16
C LEU A 379 23.25 2.31 1.03
N GLY A 380 22.20 1.50 1.21
CA GLY A 380 21.13 1.75 2.18
C GLY A 380 20.27 2.94 1.76
N ALA A 381 19.98 3.11 0.46
CA ALA A 381 19.32 4.29 -0.11
C ALA A 381 17.79 4.33 0.10
N GLU A 382 17.24 3.43 0.90
CA GLU A 382 15.89 3.51 1.49
C GLU A 382 15.85 2.59 2.74
N ALA A 383 14.97 2.87 3.71
CA ALA A 383 15.00 2.24 5.02
C ALA A 383 14.26 0.89 5.13
N TRP A 384 13.36 0.59 4.21
CA TRP A 384 12.45 -0.55 4.30
C TRP A 384 13.06 -1.82 3.70
N GLY A 385 13.51 -1.75 2.44
CA GLY A 385 14.10 -2.86 1.69
C GLY A 385 15.61 -2.96 1.76
N SER A 386 16.29 -1.97 2.34
CA SER A 386 17.76 -1.92 2.41
C SER A 386 18.23 -1.59 3.82
N PRO A 387 17.68 -2.19 4.89
CA PRO A 387 17.85 -1.72 6.27
C PRO A 387 19.31 -1.63 6.70
N GLU A 388 20.15 -2.46 6.11
CA GLU A 388 21.60 -2.48 6.25
C GLU A 388 22.25 -1.81 5.04
N GLY A 389 23.28 -0.99 5.25
CA GLY A 389 23.99 -0.35 4.15
C GLY A 389 24.93 0.76 4.62
N ALA A 390 25.73 1.27 3.68
CA ALA A 390 26.74 2.30 3.95
C ALA A 390 26.15 3.58 4.57
N ALA A 391 24.87 3.88 4.33
CA ALA A 391 24.17 5.00 4.97
C ALA A 391 24.21 4.94 6.50
N LEU A 392 24.24 3.74 7.11
CA LEU A 392 24.27 3.62 8.58
C LEU A 392 25.54 4.23 9.20
N ASP A 393 26.66 4.18 8.49
CA ASP A 393 27.93 4.77 8.93
C ASP A 393 27.89 6.31 8.89
N LEU A 394 26.97 6.88 8.11
CA LEU A 394 26.70 8.32 8.07
C LEU A 394 25.68 8.73 9.14
N ILE A 395 24.64 7.92 9.35
CA ILE A 395 23.52 8.30 10.22
C ILE A 395 23.91 8.22 11.69
N LYS A 396 24.65 7.19 12.13
CA LYS A 396 24.98 7.03 13.56
C LYS A 396 25.75 8.22 14.15
N PRO A 397 26.80 8.76 13.51
CA PRO A 397 27.48 9.96 14.02
C PRO A 397 26.58 11.20 14.03
N LEU A 398 25.71 11.35 13.04
CA LEU A 398 24.75 12.47 12.98
C LEU A 398 23.68 12.36 14.07
N GLU A 399 23.18 11.15 14.31
CA GLU A 399 22.25 10.86 15.40
C GLU A 399 22.84 11.22 16.76
N GLN A 400 24.10 10.84 17.01
CA GLN A 400 24.83 11.21 18.23
C GLN A 400 25.04 12.73 18.33
N LEU A 401 25.47 13.38 17.25
CA LEU A 401 25.63 14.83 17.22
C LEU A 401 24.32 15.56 17.55
N VAL A 402 23.20 15.09 17.00
CA VAL A 402 21.89 15.69 17.27
C VAL A 402 21.50 15.50 18.74
N ALA A 403 21.75 14.34 19.31
CA ALA A 403 21.50 14.07 20.72
C ALA A 403 22.33 14.99 21.65
N ASP A 404 23.60 15.23 21.30
CA ASP A 404 24.53 16.02 22.12
C ASP A 404 24.28 17.54 22.01
N GLU A 405 24.09 18.06 20.79
CA GLU A 405 24.00 19.51 20.54
C GLU A 405 22.55 20.03 20.54
N PHE A 406 21.57 19.16 20.27
CA PHE A 406 20.14 19.53 20.21
C PHE A 406 19.28 18.60 21.08
N PRO A 407 19.51 18.51 22.40
CA PRO A 407 18.81 17.55 23.27
C PRO A 407 17.29 17.79 23.38
N GLY A 408 16.79 18.94 22.94
CA GLY A 408 15.35 19.25 22.86
C GLY A 408 14.72 18.95 21.49
N PHE A 409 15.51 18.59 20.48
CA PHE A 409 14.99 18.24 19.17
C PHE A 409 14.43 16.82 19.16
N CYS A 410 13.22 16.69 18.63
CA CYS A 410 12.60 15.41 18.33
C CYS A 410 12.06 15.50 16.90
N GLY A 411 12.39 14.52 16.06
CA GLY A 411 11.96 14.46 14.67
C GLY A 411 10.48 14.09 14.51
N GLN A 412 9.58 14.74 15.26
CA GLN A 412 8.14 14.49 15.28
C GLN A 412 7.57 14.47 13.84
N PRO A 413 6.61 13.57 13.55
CA PRO A 413 6.00 12.59 14.45
C PRO A 413 6.87 11.33 14.67
N PHE A 414 8.11 11.36 14.20
CA PHE A 414 9.05 10.26 14.31
C PHE A 414 10.06 10.40 15.46
N SER A 415 10.87 9.37 15.64
CA SER A 415 12.16 9.49 16.31
C SER A 415 13.17 10.27 15.48
N THR A 416 14.16 10.89 16.13
CA THR A 416 15.32 11.52 15.46
C THR A 416 15.98 10.58 14.45
N ARG A 417 16.08 9.29 14.80
CA ARG A 417 16.60 8.24 13.93
C ARG A 417 15.81 8.12 12.63
N GLN A 418 14.49 7.95 12.73
CA GLN A 418 13.60 7.81 11.57
C GLN A 418 13.60 9.08 10.70
N TRP A 419 13.61 10.26 11.33
CA TRP A 419 13.74 11.52 10.62
C TRP A 419 15.05 11.56 9.81
N LEU A 420 16.18 11.18 10.42
CA LEU A 420 17.46 11.06 9.70
C LEU A 420 17.42 10.00 8.60
N ASP A 421 16.77 8.85 8.80
CA ASP A 421 16.59 7.82 7.76
C ASP A 421 15.85 8.41 6.55
N VAL A 422 14.76 9.17 6.74
CA VAL A 422 14.04 9.84 5.63
C VAL A 422 14.95 10.81 4.88
N ILE A 423 15.59 11.75 5.60
CA ILE A 423 16.41 12.79 4.96
C ILE A 423 17.63 12.18 4.26
N ILE A 424 18.39 11.33 4.94
CA ILE A 424 19.66 10.86 4.41
C ILE A 424 19.43 9.79 3.35
N ARG A 425 18.55 8.83 3.62
CA ARG A 425 18.43 7.64 2.76
C ARG A 425 17.53 7.92 1.59
N HIS A 426 16.31 8.43 1.83
CA HIS A 426 15.35 8.63 0.76
C HIS A 426 15.62 9.88 -0.06
N VAL A 427 16.04 10.99 0.58
CA VAL A 427 16.33 12.24 -0.11
C VAL A 427 17.78 12.31 -0.59
N MET A 428 18.76 12.32 0.32
CA MET A 428 20.17 12.57 -0.06
C MET A 428 20.84 11.41 -0.83
N LEU A 429 20.37 10.18 -0.69
CA LEU A 429 20.91 9.02 -1.41
C LEU A 429 19.94 8.49 -2.47
N GLY A 430 18.66 8.36 -2.14
CA GLY A 430 17.63 7.84 -3.03
C GLY A 430 17.39 8.72 -4.25
N GLN A 431 17.15 10.02 -4.07
CA GLN A 431 16.84 10.90 -5.21
C GLN A 431 17.97 11.01 -6.23
N PRO A 432 19.26 11.14 -5.85
CA PRO A 432 20.34 11.12 -6.83
C PRO A 432 20.43 9.84 -7.67
N LEU A 433 19.94 8.70 -7.16
CA LEU A 433 19.90 7.44 -7.90
C LEU A 433 18.78 7.41 -8.96
N ILE A 434 17.81 8.33 -8.94
CA ILE A 434 16.69 8.35 -9.89
C ILE A 434 17.19 8.45 -11.33
N GLN A 435 18.11 9.38 -11.60
CA GLN A 435 18.65 9.52 -12.95
C GLN A 435 19.38 8.25 -13.39
N GLU A 436 20.19 7.65 -12.50
CA GLU A 436 20.90 6.41 -12.81
C GLU A 436 19.92 5.26 -13.12
N TYR A 437 18.82 5.14 -12.37
CA TYR A 437 17.76 4.18 -12.65
C TYR A 437 17.11 4.44 -14.01
N ALA A 438 16.75 5.69 -14.30
CA ALA A 438 16.13 6.07 -15.56
C ALA A 438 17.03 5.80 -16.77
N GLU A 439 18.34 6.05 -16.64
CA GLU A 439 19.34 5.79 -17.69
C GLU A 439 19.41 4.31 -18.09
N LEU A 440 19.01 3.37 -17.22
CA LEU A 440 18.94 1.95 -17.58
C LEU A 440 17.89 1.68 -18.66
N PHE A 441 16.92 2.57 -18.86
CA PHE A 441 15.95 2.46 -19.93
C PHE A 441 16.46 3.01 -21.28
N ARG A 442 17.63 3.68 -21.30
CA ARG A 442 18.12 4.31 -22.52
C ARG A 442 18.40 3.27 -23.60
N GLY A 443 17.84 3.51 -24.78
CA GLY A 443 18.07 2.67 -25.96
C GLY A 443 17.24 1.38 -26.00
N LEU A 444 16.38 1.13 -25.00
CA LEU A 444 15.45 0.02 -25.04
C LEU A 444 14.42 0.18 -26.16
N GLY A 445 14.19 -0.90 -26.90
CA GLY A 445 13.13 -1.01 -27.89
C GLY A 445 11.78 -1.36 -27.27
N ASP A 446 10.77 -1.48 -28.11
CA ASP A 446 9.40 -1.80 -27.69
C ASP A 446 9.33 -3.21 -27.07
N ASP A 447 10.01 -4.19 -27.68
CA ASP A 447 10.07 -5.57 -27.16
C ASP A 447 10.78 -5.65 -25.80
N ASP A 448 11.81 -4.82 -25.59
CA ASP A 448 12.56 -4.79 -24.33
C ASP A 448 11.68 -4.28 -23.19
N VAL A 449 11.01 -3.13 -23.38
CA VAL A 449 10.15 -2.57 -22.33
C VAL A 449 8.94 -3.47 -22.04
N LEU A 450 8.37 -4.12 -23.05
CA LEU A 450 7.32 -5.11 -22.85
C LEU A 450 7.83 -6.33 -22.09
N ALA A 451 9.03 -6.82 -22.38
CA ALA A 451 9.63 -7.93 -21.64
C ALA A 451 9.91 -7.58 -20.17
N LEU A 452 10.31 -6.34 -19.89
CA LEU A 452 10.47 -5.83 -18.52
C LEU A 452 9.12 -5.85 -17.79
N ALA A 453 8.07 -5.27 -18.36
CA ALA A 453 6.74 -5.25 -17.77
C ALA A 453 6.17 -6.66 -17.57
N ASP A 454 6.25 -7.52 -18.59
CA ASP A 454 5.78 -8.91 -18.56
C ASP A 454 6.46 -9.76 -17.48
N SER A 455 7.61 -9.34 -16.95
CA SER A 455 8.24 -10.05 -15.82
C SER A 455 7.34 -10.09 -14.58
N PHE A 456 6.38 -9.17 -14.46
CA PHE A 456 5.38 -9.14 -13.39
C PHE A 456 4.08 -9.92 -13.71
N ALA A 457 3.96 -10.53 -14.89
CA ALA A 457 2.84 -11.44 -15.19
C ALA A 457 2.93 -12.68 -14.27
N LEU A 458 1.79 -13.16 -13.76
CA LEU A 458 1.76 -14.22 -12.74
C LEU A 458 2.53 -15.48 -13.19
N GLU A 459 2.36 -15.89 -14.45
CA GLU A 459 3.02 -17.05 -15.04
C GLU A 459 4.55 -16.91 -15.17
N ARG A 460 5.08 -15.71 -14.98
CA ARG A 460 6.52 -15.40 -14.96
C ARG A 460 7.05 -15.05 -13.57
N CYS A 461 6.19 -15.11 -12.56
CA CYS A 461 6.55 -14.88 -11.16
C CYS A 461 6.73 -16.21 -10.41
N VAL A 462 7.26 -16.10 -9.19
CA VAL A 462 7.36 -17.19 -8.22
C VAL A 462 6.41 -16.91 -7.07
N SER A 463 5.65 -17.92 -6.66
CA SER A 463 4.74 -17.84 -5.51
C SER A 463 5.45 -18.27 -4.22
N ARG A 464 5.19 -17.58 -3.12
CA ARG A 464 5.54 -18.03 -1.76
C ARG A 464 4.46 -18.98 -1.25
N ASP A 465 4.46 -20.23 -1.72
CA ASP A 465 3.37 -21.19 -1.46
C ASP A 465 3.09 -21.40 0.04
N GLN A 466 4.15 -21.51 0.87
CA GLN A 466 4.00 -21.61 2.33
C GLN A 466 3.19 -20.44 2.91
N HIS A 467 3.38 -19.23 2.38
CA HIS A 467 2.70 -18.03 2.86
C HIS A 467 1.26 -18.01 2.39
N LEU A 468 1.02 -18.29 1.11
CA LEU A 468 -0.31 -18.44 0.56
C LEU A 468 -1.14 -19.51 1.31
N ASP A 469 -0.50 -20.60 1.74
CA ASP A 469 -1.14 -21.65 2.53
C ASP A 469 -1.41 -21.24 3.98
N LEU A 470 -0.53 -20.46 4.62
CA LEU A 470 -0.79 -19.86 5.93
C LEU A 470 -2.02 -18.94 5.87
N LEU A 471 -2.09 -18.09 4.84
CA LEU A 471 -3.20 -17.16 4.64
C LEU A 471 -4.54 -17.88 4.41
N ALA A 472 -4.53 -19.01 3.69
CA ALA A 472 -5.74 -19.80 3.44
C ALA A 472 -6.37 -20.37 4.73
N ASN A 473 -5.54 -20.60 5.76
CA ASN A 473 -5.95 -21.17 7.04
C ASN A 473 -6.11 -20.11 8.16
N GLY A 474 -5.79 -18.84 7.87
CA GLY A 474 -5.77 -17.73 8.83
C GLY A 474 -7.07 -16.96 9.02
#